data_AF-A0A925ET78-F1
#
_entry.id   AF-A0A925ET78-F1
#
_cell.length_a   1.000
_cell.length_b   1.000
_cell.length_c   1.000
_cell.angle_alpha   90.00
_cell.angle_beta   90.00
_cell.angle_gamma   90.00
#
_symmetry.space_group_name_H-M   'P 1'
#
loop_
_entity.id
_entity.type
_entity.pdbx_description
1 polymer ?
#
loop_
_entity_poly.entity_id
_entity_poly.type
_entity_poly.pdbx_seq_one_letter_code
_entity_poly.pdbx_strand_id
1 'polypeptide(L)'
;TAQMELILSSSDSDSFKDEGNFNSKNPTEEMRKYRTGGKYKVRLASYEDPIWFDVSKVKDLGRIEQWTKGGWTIFILAGYSDLEEAKQANIQAINRGFKTAEVVIDNGGILERMKQN
;
A
#
# COMPACT_ATOMS: atom_id res chain seq x y z
N THR A 1 2.53 -20.82 -11.19
CA THR A 1 2.43 -19.37 -10.90
C THR A 1 2.73 -19.17 -9.44
N ALA A 2 3.72 -18.35 -9.09
CA ALA A 2 4.08 -18.13 -7.68
C ALA A 2 3.02 -17.23 -7.01
N GLN A 3 2.46 -17.73 -5.91
CA GLN A 3 1.40 -17.10 -5.12
C GLN A 3 2.06 -16.03 -4.23
N MET A 4 1.52 -14.82 -4.19
CA MET A 4 1.98 -13.80 -3.24
C MET A 4 1.12 -13.89 -1.98
N GLU A 5 1.74 -13.80 -0.81
CA GLU A 5 1.06 -13.85 0.48
C GLU A 5 1.14 -12.48 1.16
N LEU A 6 -0.02 -11.99 1.60
CA LEU A 6 -0.12 -10.75 2.38
C LEU A 6 0.25 -11.06 3.83
N ILE A 7 1.34 -10.46 4.32
CA ILE A 7 1.69 -10.55 5.74
C ILE A 7 1.07 -9.34 6.44
N LEU A 8 -0.07 -9.56 7.10
CA LEU A 8 -0.69 -8.57 7.98
C LEU A 8 0.09 -8.51 9.30
N SER A 9 1.09 -7.64 9.38
CA SER A 9 1.65 -7.23 10.69
C SER A 9 0.72 -6.20 11.33
N SER A 10 -0.39 -6.65 11.92
CA SER A 10 -1.22 -5.80 12.77
C SER A 10 -2.00 -6.59 13.81
N SER A 11 -1.26 -7.09 14.80
CA SER A 11 -1.82 -7.33 16.14
C SER A 11 -1.96 -6.03 16.95
N ASP A 12 -1.45 -4.90 16.44
CA ASP A 12 -1.45 -3.62 17.14
C ASP A 12 -2.76 -2.86 16.95
N SER A 13 -3.78 -3.31 17.69
CA SER A 13 -5.03 -2.57 17.94
C SER A 13 -4.82 -1.20 18.62
N ASP A 14 -3.62 -0.92 19.14
CA ASP A 14 -3.25 0.35 19.75
C ASP A 14 -2.79 1.44 18.75
N SER A 15 -2.63 1.12 17.47
CA SER A 15 -2.26 2.10 16.43
C SER A 15 -3.35 3.14 16.13
N PHE A 16 -4.50 3.06 16.79
CA PHE A 16 -5.68 3.91 16.62
C PHE A 16 -5.85 4.96 17.74
N LYS A 17 -4.82 5.24 18.54
CA LYS A 17 -4.83 6.38 19.47
C LYS A 17 -4.24 7.62 18.80
N ASP A 18 -4.95 8.10 17.79
CA ASP A 18 -4.80 9.49 17.37
C ASP A 18 -5.67 10.33 18.32
N GLU A 19 -5.06 10.88 19.37
CA GLU A 19 -5.71 11.79 20.32
C GLU A 19 -5.94 13.21 19.73
N GLY A 20 -5.74 13.38 18.42
CA GLY A 20 -6.02 14.62 17.71
C GLY A 20 -7.48 14.71 17.26
N ASN A 21 -8.40 15.14 18.12
CA ASN A 21 -9.69 15.77 17.80
C ASN A 21 -10.21 15.65 16.34
N PHE A 22 -10.59 14.44 15.89
CA PHE A 22 -11.34 14.26 14.65
C PHE A 22 -12.82 14.21 14.98
N ASN A 23 -13.49 15.34 14.79
CA ASN A 23 -14.94 15.37 14.57
C ASN A 23 -15.28 14.76 13.20
N SER A 24 -14.91 13.49 12.99
CA SER A 24 -15.24 12.73 11.79
C SER A 24 -16.41 11.81 12.09
N LYS A 25 -17.52 12.10 11.42
CA LYS A 25 -18.75 11.34 11.46
C LYS A 25 -18.48 9.90 11.01
N ASN A 26 -18.95 8.94 11.81
CA ASN A 26 -19.02 7.50 11.51
C ASN A 26 -17.70 6.70 11.42
N PRO A 27 -17.27 6.06 12.54
CA PRO A 27 -16.15 5.10 12.58
C PRO A 27 -16.26 3.95 11.56
N THR A 28 -17.47 3.67 11.07
CA THR A 28 -17.77 2.60 10.12
C THR A 28 -17.31 2.89 8.69
N GLU A 29 -17.20 4.16 8.28
CA GLU A 29 -16.74 4.56 6.94
C GLU A 29 -15.22 4.37 6.81
N GLU A 30 -14.48 4.86 7.80
CA GLU A 30 -13.04 4.65 7.97
C GLU A 30 -12.73 3.14 7.98
N MET A 31 -13.41 2.37 8.84
CA MET A 31 -13.19 0.91 8.95
C MET A 31 -13.53 0.13 7.67
N ARG A 32 -14.53 0.58 6.89
CA ARG A 32 -14.83 0.00 5.57
C ARG A 32 -13.72 0.31 4.58
N LYS A 33 -13.18 1.54 4.56
CA LYS A 33 -11.99 1.90 3.75
C LYS A 33 -10.78 1.01 4.06
N TYR A 34 -10.63 0.56 5.32
CA TYR A 34 -9.60 -0.41 5.71
C TYR A 34 -9.89 -1.84 5.21
N ARG A 35 -11.16 -2.30 5.20
CA ARG A 35 -11.55 -3.65 4.76
C ARG A 35 -11.65 -3.82 3.25
N THR A 36 -12.19 -2.84 2.53
CA THR A 36 -12.18 -2.77 1.07
C THR A 36 -10.97 -1.96 0.63
N GLY A 37 -9.77 -2.38 1.05
CA GLY A 37 -8.51 -1.77 0.61
C GLY A 37 -8.60 -1.52 -0.90
N GLY A 38 -8.57 -0.24 -1.27
CA GLY A 38 -8.97 0.19 -2.61
C GLY A 38 -8.30 -0.64 -3.70
N LYS A 39 -9.04 -0.91 -4.78
CA LYS A 39 -8.61 -1.83 -5.85
C LYS A 39 -7.29 -1.43 -6.49
N TYR A 40 -6.93 -0.15 -6.43
CA TYR A 40 -5.67 0.36 -6.95
C TYR A 40 -4.63 0.44 -5.85
N LYS A 41 -3.43 0.00 -6.19
CA LYS A 41 -2.25 0.05 -5.33
C LYS A 41 -1.05 0.52 -6.14
N VAL A 42 0.02 0.89 -5.45
CA VAL A 42 1.29 1.26 -6.07
C VAL A 42 2.36 0.32 -5.53
N ARG A 43 2.91 -0.56 -6.37
CA ARG A 43 4.10 -1.33 -6.01
C ARG A 43 5.28 -0.38 -6.00
N LEU A 44 6.00 -0.27 -4.90
CA LEU A 44 7.14 0.64 -4.76
C LEU A 44 8.44 0.00 -5.21
N ALA A 45 8.84 -1.05 -4.51
CA ALA A 45 10.10 -1.76 -4.68
C ALA A 45 10.02 -3.16 -4.05
N SER A 46 11.00 -3.98 -4.37
CA SER A 46 11.20 -5.29 -3.77
C SER A 46 12.63 -5.41 -3.26
N TYR A 47 12.82 -5.93 -2.06
CA TYR A 47 14.13 -6.13 -1.42
C TYR A 47 14.26 -7.56 -0.89
N GLU A 48 15.48 -8.10 -0.86
CA GLU A 48 15.75 -9.38 -0.18
C GLU A 48 15.63 -9.21 1.34
N ASP A 49 16.16 -8.11 1.87
CA ASP A 49 16.02 -7.73 3.27
C ASP A 49 15.07 -6.52 3.42
N PRO A 50 13.96 -6.65 4.15
CA PRO A 50 13.02 -5.55 4.37
C PRO A 50 13.61 -4.35 5.13
N ILE A 51 14.72 -4.52 5.87
CA ILE A 51 15.36 -3.40 6.60
C ILE A 51 15.90 -2.30 5.67
N TRP A 52 16.10 -2.62 4.39
CA TRP A 52 16.56 -1.66 3.38
C TRP A 52 15.46 -0.70 2.90
N PHE A 53 14.21 -0.96 3.26
CA PHE A 53 13.11 -0.07 2.92
C PHE A 53 12.99 1.09 3.90
N ASP A 54 13.11 2.31 3.36
CA ASP A 54 12.90 3.54 4.12
C ASP A 54 11.42 3.95 4.08
N VAL A 55 10.69 3.55 5.13
CA VAL A 55 9.27 3.85 5.34
C VAL A 55 8.99 5.36 5.39
N SER A 56 9.95 6.17 5.84
CA SER A 56 9.75 7.60 6.05
C SER A 56 9.52 8.36 4.75
N LYS A 57 9.97 7.80 3.63
CA LYS A 57 9.78 8.37 2.29
C LYS A 57 8.34 8.29 1.80
N VAL A 58 7.50 7.39 2.30
CA VAL A 58 6.20 7.11 1.64
C VAL A 58 5.05 6.90 2.61
N LYS A 59 5.29 6.97 3.92
CA LYS A 59 4.24 6.80 4.95
C LYS A 59 3.10 7.83 4.85
N ASP A 60 3.35 8.98 4.25
CA ASP A 60 2.39 10.05 4.00
C ASP A 60 1.56 9.85 2.72
N LEU A 61 2.00 8.94 1.84
CA LEU A 61 1.37 8.72 0.53
C LEU A 61 0.19 7.77 0.57
N GLY A 62 0.12 6.91 1.57
CA GLY A 62 -0.91 5.88 1.67
C GLY A 62 -0.56 4.83 2.70
N ARG A 63 -1.39 3.80 2.78
CA ARG A 63 -1.16 2.67 3.67
C ARG A 63 -0.08 1.78 3.11
N ILE A 64 0.95 1.48 3.89
CA ILE A 64 2.02 0.58 3.47
C ILE A 64 1.60 -0.86 3.76
N GLU A 65 1.66 -1.70 2.74
CA GLU A 65 1.46 -3.14 2.81
C GLU A 65 2.76 -3.86 2.42
N GLN A 66 3.03 -4.98 3.08
CA GLN A 66 4.16 -5.84 2.79
C GLN A 66 3.67 -7.19 2.27
N TRP A 67 4.27 -7.60 1.17
CA TRP A 67 3.91 -8.82 0.45
C TRP A 67 5.18 -9.64 0.25
N THR A 68 5.11 -10.95 0.47
CA THR A 68 6.28 -11.82 0.31
C THR A 68 6.13 -12.68 -0.93
N LYS A 69 7.21 -12.80 -1.70
CA LYS A 69 7.30 -13.68 -2.87
C LYS A 69 8.68 -14.35 -2.90
N GLY A 70 8.74 -15.60 -2.46
CA GLY A 70 10.01 -16.30 -2.28
C GLY A 70 10.85 -15.59 -1.20
N GLY A 71 12.12 -15.31 -1.49
CA GLY A 71 13.02 -14.57 -0.58
C GLY A 71 12.94 -13.05 -0.66
N TRP A 72 11.91 -12.50 -1.32
CA TRP A 72 11.79 -11.04 -1.53
C TRP A 72 10.57 -10.49 -0.81
N THR A 73 10.75 -9.34 -0.16
CA THR A 73 9.68 -8.51 0.41
C THR A 73 9.36 -7.38 -0.56
N ILE A 74 8.09 -7.28 -0.94
CA ILE A 74 7.54 -6.29 -1.85
C ILE A 74 6.76 -5.26 -1.03
N PHE A 75 7.13 -3.99 -1.19
CA PHE A 75 6.46 -2.88 -0.52
C PHE A 75 5.44 -2.23 -1.45
N ILE A 76 4.24 -2.01 -0.92
CA ILE A 76 3.09 -1.55 -1.69
C ILE A 76 2.39 -0.42 -0.94
N LEU A 77 2.03 0.64 -1.64
CA LEU A 77 1.07 1.62 -1.14
C LEU A 77 -0.34 1.22 -1.55
N ALA A 78 -1.23 1.16 -0.57
CA ALA A 78 -2.64 0.82 -0.72
C ALA A 78 -3.52 1.92 -0.14
N GLY A 79 -4.83 1.77 -0.34
CA GLY A 79 -5.84 2.71 0.15
C GLY A 79 -6.47 3.60 -0.92
N TYR A 80 -6.13 3.37 -2.21
CA TYR A 80 -6.62 4.17 -3.33
C TYR A 80 -7.85 3.52 -3.97
N SER A 81 -8.98 4.20 -3.89
CA SER A 81 -10.23 3.77 -4.53
C SER A 81 -10.28 4.18 -6.00
N ASP A 82 -9.55 5.24 -6.35
CA ASP A 82 -9.53 5.85 -7.67
C ASP A 82 -8.17 5.66 -8.38
N LEU A 83 -8.22 5.53 -9.70
CA LEU A 83 -7.02 5.32 -10.50
C LEU A 83 -6.11 6.55 -10.51
N GLU A 84 -6.70 7.74 -10.58
CA GLU A 84 -5.96 8.98 -10.61
C GLU A 84 -5.23 9.21 -9.29
N GLU A 85 -5.88 8.90 -8.16
CA GLU A 85 -5.26 8.93 -6.84
C GLU A 85 -4.00 8.03 -6.78
N ALA A 86 -4.10 6.80 -7.28
CA ALA A 86 -2.98 5.87 -7.34
C ALA A 86 -1.86 6.35 -8.30
N LYS A 87 -2.21 6.98 -9.42
CA LYS A 87 -1.22 7.58 -10.33
C LYS A 87 -0.48 8.76 -9.70
N GLN A 88 -1.19 9.63 -8.98
CA GLN A 88 -0.57 10.74 -8.27
C GLN A 88 0.40 10.23 -7.20
N ALA A 89 0.01 9.21 -6.44
CA ALA A 89 0.88 8.53 -5.49
C ALA A 89 2.10 7.87 -6.17
N ASN A 90 1.91 7.26 -7.35
CA ASN A 90 2.99 6.67 -8.13
C ASN A 90 4.02 7.72 -8.59
N ILE A 91 3.56 8.84 -9.17
CA ILE A 91 4.43 9.96 -9.57
C ILE A 91 5.24 10.46 -8.36
N GLN A 92 4.55 10.63 -7.24
CA GLN A 92 5.14 11.03 -5.97
C GLN A 92 6.17 10.03 -5.43
N ALA A 93 5.92 8.72 -5.56
CA ALA A 93 6.88 7.68 -5.17
C ALA A 93 8.12 7.68 -6.07
N ILE A 94 7.94 7.82 -7.39
CA ILE A 94 9.04 7.94 -8.36
C ILE A 94 9.93 9.13 -8.01
N ASN A 95 9.32 10.30 -7.75
CA ASN A 95 10.04 11.52 -7.37
C ASN A 95 10.82 11.38 -6.05
N ARG A 96 10.38 10.49 -5.14
CA ARG A 96 11.05 10.18 -3.87
C ARG A 96 12.09 9.05 -3.97
N GLY A 97 12.36 8.54 -5.18
CA GLY A 97 13.44 7.60 -5.47
C GLY A 97 13.00 6.17 -5.80
N PHE A 98 11.70 5.86 -5.74
CA PHE A 98 11.17 4.55 -6.13
C PHE A 98 10.96 4.50 -7.66
N LYS A 99 12.07 4.50 -8.41
CA LYS A 99 12.06 4.61 -9.89
C LYS A 99 11.31 3.49 -10.60
N THR A 100 11.19 2.33 -9.97
CA THR A 100 10.48 1.16 -10.48
C THR A 100 9.03 1.09 -9.99
N ALA A 101 8.53 2.16 -9.37
CA ALA A 101 7.19 2.15 -8.84
C ALA A 101 6.16 2.06 -9.96
N GLU A 102 5.14 1.23 -9.78
CA GLU A 102 4.09 1.01 -10.77
C GLU A 102 2.70 0.88 -10.13
N VAL A 103 1.67 1.33 -10.85
CA VAL A 103 0.29 1.13 -10.44
C VAL A 103 -0.13 -0.30 -10.74
N VAL A 104 -0.67 -0.98 -9.72
CA VAL A 104 -1.17 -2.35 -9.80
C VAL A 104 -2.62 -2.40 -9.32
N ILE A 105 -3.34 -3.42 -9.75
CA ILE A 105 -4.71 -3.70 -9.32
C ILE A 105 -4.69 -4.93 -8.42
N ASP A 106 -5.38 -4.86 -7.28
CA ASP A 106 -5.63 -5.99 -6.39
C ASP A 106 -6.93 -6.70 -6.80
N ASN A 107 -6.79 -7.87 -7.41
CA ASN A 107 -7.89 -8.74 -7.80
C ASN A 107 -8.00 -9.91 -6.81
N GLY A 108 -8.47 -9.60 -5.59
CA GLY A 108 -8.74 -10.62 -4.57
C GLY A 108 -7.50 -11.33 -4.06
N GLY A 109 -6.40 -10.60 -3.85
CA GLY A 109 -5.13 -11.14 -3.39
C GLY A 109 -4.11 -11.39 -4.50
N ILE A 110 -4.47 -11.12 -5.77
CA ILE A 110 -3.56 -11.22 -6.91
C ILE A 110 -3.28 -9.81 -7.43
N LEU A 111 -2.01 -9.40 -7.41
CA LEU A 111 -1.58 -8.11 -7.92
C LEU A 111 -1.31 -8.18 -9.41
N GLU A 112 -2.10 -7.44 -10.18
CA GLU A 112 -1.97 -7.33 -11.62
C GLU A 112 -1.40 -5.97 -12.02
N ARG A 113 -0.30 -5.99 -12.78
CA ARG A 113 0.25 -4.78 -13.37
C ARG A 113 -0.69 -4.29 -14.46
N MET A 114 -1.03 -3.00 -14.44
CA MET A 114 -1.71 -2.39 -15.58
C MET A 114 -0.74 -2.36 -16.77
N LYS A 115 -1.03 -3.12 -17.83
CA LYS A 115 -0.30 -3.00 -19.09
C LYS A 115 -0.58 -1.62 -19.68
N GLN A 116 0.43 -0.76 -19.74
CA GLN A 116 0.40 0.37 -20.67
C GLN A 116 0.56 -0.22 -22.08
N ASN A 117 -0.44 -0.03 -22.93
CA ASN A 117 -0.35 -0.27 -24.38
C ASN A 117 0.47 0.83 -25.04
#